data_AF-A0AAJ2IQC7-F1
#
_entry.id   AF-A0AAJ2IQC7-F1
#
_cell.length_a   1.000
_cell.length_b   1.000
_cell.length_c   1.000
_cell.angle_alpha   90.00
_cell.angle_beta   90.00
_cell.angle_gamma   90.00
#
_symmetry.space_group_name_H-M   'P 1'
#
loop_
_entity.id
_entity.type
_entity.pdbx_description
1 polymer ?
#
loop_
_entity_poly.entity_id
_entity_poly.type
_entity_poly.pdbx_seq_one_letter_code
_entity_poly.pdbx_strand_id
1 'polypeptide(L)'
;RAIGAITPQHSQHLIIFVKKSVAIPESYLLKIGERKGTQTTFLANIQKFVSHLLEVVPGQIQSTDFGSTLQEVKAASEKQAASRHLGICPKCQEQEVILYQKVAACTSEVCDFKLWTTIAKKKLTATQLKEIIQNSRTSQPVKGLKGQKGSFEATIVLKEDFTTGFEFSEKKKTNFKKRTRRTTK
;
A
#
# COMPACT_ATOMS: atom_id res chain seq x y z
N ARG A 1 -17.30 -15.56 23.36
CA ARG A 1 -17.21 -14.46 24.35
C ARG A 1 -16.52 -13.29 23.66
N ALA A 2 -16.99 -12.07 23.91
CA ALA A 2 -16.96 -10.92 23.00
C ALA A 2 -15.57 -10.50 22.48
N ILE A 3 -15.54 -10.21 21.17
CA ILE A 3 -14.44 -9.56 20.47
C ILE A 3 -14.50 -8.08 20.88
N GLY A 4 -13.55 -7.62 21.70
CA GLY A 4 -13.46 -6.23 22.15
C GLY A 4 -13.05 -5.34 20.98
N ALA A 5 -14.02 -4.82 20.24
CA ALA A 5 -13.81 -3.80 19.24
C ALA A 5 -13.16 -2.57 19.91
N ILE A 6 -11.96 -2.19 19.48
CA ILE A 6 -11.35 -0.90 19.80
C ILE A 6 -12.26 0.15 19.15
N THR A 7 -13.14 0.72 19.97
CA THR A 7 -14.08 1.74 19.53
C THR A 7 -13.30 2.98 19.06
N PRO A 8 -13.82 3.73 18.06
CA PRO A 8 -13.14 4.91 17.50
C PRO A 8 -12.87 6.02 18.53
N GLN A 9 -13.47 5.94 19.73
CA GLN A 9 -13.18 6.83 20.85
C GLN A 9 -11.83 6.53 21.54
N HIS A 10 -11.40 5.26 21.57
CA HIS A 10 -10.14 4.85 22.23
C HIS A 10 -8.91 5.34 21.45
N SER A 11 -8.98 5.36 20.11
CA SER A 11 -7.93 5.92 19.24
C SER A 11 -7.80 7.44 19.38
N GLN A 12 -8.92 8.15 19.54
CA GLN A 12 -8.89 9.60 19.81
C GLN A 12 -8.30 9.90 21.19
N HIS A 13 -8.61 9.09 22.21
CA HIS A 13 -8.07 9.25 23.55
C HIS A 13 -6.55 9.05 23.60
N LEU A 14 -6.01 8.09 22.84
CA LEU A 14 -4.58 7.84 22.72
C LEU A 14 -3.84 9.00 22.01
N ILE A 15 -4.43 9.53 20.93
CA ILE A 15 -3.87 10.69 20.22
C ILE A 15 -3.93 11.96 21.09
N ILE A 16 -5.04 12.18 21.81
CA ILE A 16 -5.17 13.29 22.77
C ILE A 16 -4.17 13.13 23.92
N PHE A 17 -3.95 11.90 24.42
CA PHE A 17 -3.00 11.62 25.48
C PHE A 17 -1.56 11.87 25.03
N VAL A 18 -1.14 11.35 23.86
CA VAL A 18 0.19 11.62 23.29
C VAL A 18 0.39 13.12 23.03
N LYS A 19 -0.63 13.81 22.50
CA LYS A 19 -0.58 15.25 22.23
C LYS A 19 -0.54 16.09 23.51
N LYS A 20 -1.20 15.63 24.58
CA LYS A 20 -1.17 16.27 25.91
C LYS A 20 0.14 15.99 26.65
N SER A 21 0.74 14.82 26.48
CA SER A 21 2.04 14.45 27.05
C SER A 21 3.22 15.19 26.39
N VAL A 22 3.13 15.48 25.10
CA VAL A 22 4.12 16.31 24.36
C VAL A 22 3.95 17.82 24.64
N ALA A 23 2.73 18.28 24.90
CA ALA A 23 2.45 19.71 25.13
C ALA A 23 2.88 20.22 26.51
N ILE A 24 3.02 19.34 27.52
CA ILE A 24 3.38 19.73 28.90
C ILE A 24 4.81 20.33 28.97
N PRO A 25 5.85 19.72 28.37
CA PRO A 25 7.17 20.35 28.26
C PRO A 25 7.16 21.67 27.47
N GLU A 26 6.51 21.69 26.30
CA GLU A 26 6.52 22.87 25.42
C GLU A 26 5.84 24.09 26.06
N SER A 27 4.71 23.89 26.75
CA SER A 27 4.00 24.96 27.46
C SER A 27 4.77 25.51 28.67
N TYR A 28 5.62 24.68 29.29
CA TYR A 28 6.44 25.11 30.42
C TYR A 28 7.72 25.82 29.96
N LEU A 29 8.32 25.39 28.83
CA LEU A 29 9.44 26.06 28.17
C LEU A 29 9.08 27.48 27.72
N LEU A 30 7.84 27.71 27.29
CA LEU A 30 7.31 29.05 26.97
C LEU A 30 7.27 29.99 28.19
N LYS A 31 6.93 29.48 29.38
CA LYS A 31 6.87 30.28 30.63
C LYS A 31 8.24 30.70 31.16
N ILE A 32 9.32 29.97 30.82
CA ILE A 32 10.70 30.34 31.18
C ILE A 32 11.18 31.54 30.36
N GLY A 33 10.71 31.65 29.10
CA GLY A 33 10.93 32.81 28.25
C GLY A 33 10.30 34.11 28.77
N GLU A 34 9.23 34.00 29.57
CA GLU A 34 8.47 35.15 30.11
C GLU A 34 8.96 35.63 31.51
N ARG A 35 10.04 35.06 32.07
CA ARG A 35 10.59 35.39 33.41
C ARG A 35 9.54 35.44 34.55
N LYS A 36 8.54 34.55 34.54
CA LYS A 36 7.56 34.41 35.64
C LYS A 36 7.71 33.11 36.42
N GLY A 37 8.94 32.73 36.76
CA GLY A 37 9.23 31.56 37.61
C GLY A 37 10.69 31.46 38.01
N THR A 38 10.96 30.97 39.22
CA THR A 38 12.32 30.72 39.71
C THR A 38 12.86 29.39 39.16
N GLN A 39 14.18 29.32 38.92
CA GLN A 39 14.85 28.11 38.43
C GLN A 39 14.62 26.90 39.35
N THR A 40 14.49 27.14 40.67
CA THR A 40 14.20 26.13 41.68
C THR A 40 12.82 25.50 41.52
N THR A 41 11.82 26.30 41.14
CA THR A 41 10.45 25.80 40.89
C THR A 41 10.39 24.94 39.64
N PHE A 42 11.17 25.30 38.61
CA PHE A 42 11.29 24.51 37.39
C PHE A 42 11.95 23.15 37.65
N LEU A 43 13.11 23.13 38.33
CA LEU A 43 13.82 21.90 38.68
C LEU A 43 12.96 20.97 39.55
N ALA A 44 12.23 21.51 40.53
CA ALA A 44 11.31 20.73 41.37
C ALA A 44 10.15 20.11 40.56
N ASN A 45 9.66 20.80 39.53
CA ASN A 45 8.60 20.28 38.67
C ASN A 45 9.10 19.21 37.70
N ILE A 46 10.33 19.35 37.17
CA ILE A 46 10.98 18.28 36.40
C ILE A 46 11.15 17.03 37.27
N GLN A 47 11.64 17.19 38.50
CA GLN A 47 11.85 16.06 39.41
C GLN A 47 10.54 15.31 39.67
N LYS A 48 9.44 16.04 39.95
CA LYS A 48 8.10 15.44 40.12
C LYS A 48 7.61 14.73 38.87
N PHE A 49 7.86 15.30 37.69
CA PHE A 49 7.46 14.70 36.42
C PHE A 49 8.21 13.38 36.15
N VAL A 50 9.53 13.37 36.37
CA VAL A 50 10.35 12.16 36.20
C VAL A 50 9.90 11.07 37.19
N SER A 51 9.67 11.41 38.46
CA SER A 51 9.16 10.45 39.45
C SER A 51 7.79 9.87 39.03
N HIS A 52 6.87 10.72 38.58
CA HIS A 52 5.56 10.27 38.12
C HIS A 52 5.63 9.39 36.86
N LEU A 53 6.55 9.68 35.93
CA LEU A 53 6.77 8.82 34.77
C LEU A 53 7.31 7.44 35.18
N LEU A 54 8.25 7.38 36.13
CA LEU A 54 8.82 6.12 36.59
C LEU A 54 7.82 5.24 37.34
N GLU A 55 6.79 5.82 37.97
CA GLU A 55 5.73 5.05 38.62
C GLU A 55 4.62 4.60 37.64
N VAL A 56 4.25 5.46 36.69
CA VAL A 56 3.11 5.18 35.79
C VAL A 56 3.50 4.31 34.59
N VAL A 57 4.71 4.48 34.04
CA VAL A 57 5.14 3.77 32.83
C VAL A 57 5.25 2.24 33.01
N PRO A 58 5.79 1.70 34.13
CA PRO A 58 5.89 0.25 34.31
C PRO A 58 4.54 -0.47 34.33
N GLY A 59 3.50 0.17 34.89
CA GLY A 59 2.14 -0.39 34.94
C GLY A 59 1.44 -0.43 33.58
N GLN A 60 1.80 0.47 32.66
CA GLN A 60 1.23 0.54 31.31
C GLN A 60 1.85 -0.49 30.36
N ILE A 61 3.14 -0.84 30.54
CA ILE A 61 3.84 -1.81 29.69
C ILE A 61 3.38 -3.25 29.98
N GLN A 62 3.05 -3.57 31.23
CA GLN A 62 2.62 -4.93 31.61
C GLN A 62 1.21 -5.29 31.15
N SER A 63 0.34 -4.30 30.93
CA SER A 63 -1.04 -4.51 30.48
C SER A 63 -1.18 -4.54 28.95
N THR A 64 -0.13 -4.18 28.21
CA THR A 64 -0.12 -4.26 26.74
C THR A 64 0.58 -5.53 26.28
N ASP A 65 -0.20 -6.48 25.77
CA ASP A 65 0.31 -7.75 25.23
C ASP A 65 0.87 -7.55 23.81
N PHE A 66 2.12 -7.08 23.72
CA PHE A 66 2.83 -6.92 22.45
C PHE A 66 3.12 -8.27 21.76
N GLY A 67 3.11 -9.38 22.51
CA GLY A 67 3.36 -10.72 21.98
C GLY A 67 2.27 -11.15 21.00
N SER A 68 1.00 -10.95 21.37
CA SER A 68 -0.15 -11.22 20.52
C SER A 68 -0.13 -10.41 19.22
N THR A 69 0.21 -9.11 19.32
CA THR A 69 0.29 -8.23 18.15
C THR A 69 1.42 -8.66 17.22
N LEU A 70 2.61 -8.98 17.75
CA LEU A 70 3.76 -9.47 16.94
C LEU A 70 3.40 -10.74 16.16
N GLN A 71 2.59 -11.63 16.73
CA GLN A 71 2.19 -12.88 16.10
C GLN A 71 1.22 -12.63 14.93
N GLU A 72 0.30 -11.67 15.08
CA GLU A 72 -0.63 -11.27 14.02
C GLU A 72 0.06 -10.53 12.87
N VAL A 73 1.02 -9.63 13.14
CA VAL A 73 1.80 -8.99 12.05
C VAL A 73 2.68 -9.99 11.31
N LYS A 74 3.27 -10.98 11.99
CA LYS A 74 4.06 -12.04 11.32
C LYS A 74 3.20 -12.85 10.36
N ALA A 75 2.06 -13.37 10.83
CA ALA A 75 1.14 -14.15 10.00
C ALA A 75 0.53 -13.32 8.85
N ALA A 76 0.27 -12.03 9.06
CA ALA A 76 -0.16 -11.11 7.99
C ALA A 76 0.98 -10.81 6.99
N SER A 77 2.22 -10.68 7.47
CA SER A 77 3.39 -10.38 6.64
C SER A 77 3.79 -11.54 5.73
N GLU A 78 3.65 -12.79 6.17
CA GLU A 78 3.98 -13.98 5.40
C GLU A 78 2.97 -14.21 4.26
N LYS A 79 1.66 -14.05 4.54
CA LYS A 79 0.63 -14.10 3.50
C LYS A 79 0.81 -12.98 2.47
N GLN A 80 1.19 -11.78 2.91
CA GLN A 80 1.52 -10.68 2.00
C GLN A 80 2.82 -10.91 1.24
N ALA A 81 3.84 -11.50 1.86
CA ALA A 81 5.10 -11.85 1.21
C ALA A 81 4.84 -12.88 0.10
N ALA A 82 4.12 -13.97 0.37
CA ALA A 82 3.75 -14.95 -0.65
C ALA A 82 2.91 -14.34 -1.80
N SER A 83 2.10 -13.31 -1.52
CA SER A 83 1.35 -12.60 -2.57
C SER A 83 2.23 -11.73 -3.47
N ARG A 84 3.41 -11.30 -2.99
CA ARG A 84 4.33 -10.42 -3.73
C ARG A 84 5.25 -11.16 -4.69
N HIS A 85 5.50 -12.45 -4.47
CA HIS A 85 6.32 -13.27 -5.37
C HIS A 85 5.45 -13.69 -6.56
N LEU A 86 5.84 -13.29 -7.76
CA LEU A 86 5.06 -13.52 -8.98
C LEU A 86 5.57 -14.68 -9.83
N GLY A 87 6.82 -15.10 -9.62
CA GLY A 87 7.45 -16.20 -10.35
C GLY A 87 8.84 -15.82 -10.88
N ILE A 88 9.42 -16.70 -11.69
CA ILE A 88 10.72 -16.50 -12.33
C ILE A 88 10.61 -15.43 -13.43
N CYS A 89 11.65 -14.60 -13.58
CA CYS A 89 11.68 -13.55 -14.58
C CYS A 89 11.72 -14.11 -16.01
N PRO A 90 10.84 -13.68 -16.92
CA PRO A 90 10.84 -14.17 -18.30
C PRO A 90 12.03 -13.66 -19.13
N LYS A 91 12.72 -12.59 -18.68
CA LYS A 91 13.86 -11.98 -19.37
C LYS A 91 15.20 -12.66 -19.04
N CYS A 92 15.50 -12.87 -17.76
CA CYS A 92 16.76 -13.51 -17.34
C CYS A 92 16.61 -14.98 -16.97
N GLN A 93 15.40 -15.47 -16.67
CA GLN A 93 15.10 -16.86 -16.27
C GLN A 93 15.86 -17.38 -15.04
N GLU A 94 16.64 -16.55 -14.36
CA GLU A 94 17.44 -16.92 -13.20
C GLU A 94 16.84 -16.45 -11.88
N GLN A 95 16.38 -15.19 -11.82
CA GLN A 95 15.86 -14.57 -10.60
C GLN A 95 14.35 -14.34 -10.65
N GLU A 96 13.76 -14.18 -9.48
CA GLU A 96 12.33 -13.97 -9.31
C GLU A 96 11.90 -12.52 -9.58
N VAL A 97 10.61 -12.36 -9.85
CA VAL A 97 9.93 -11.07 -10.00
C VAL A 97 9.09 -10.81 -8.76
N ILE A 98 9.34 -9.66 -8.13
CA ILE A 98 8.66 -9.21 -6.92
C ILE A 98 7.71 -8.06 -7.26
N LEU A 99 6.49 -8.11 -6.72
CA LEU A 99 5.49 -7.07 -6.82
C LEU A 99 5.76 -5.94 -5.81
N TYR A 100 6.08 -4.76 -6.33
CA TYR A 100 6.12 -3.51 -5.59
C TYR A 100 4.79 -2.75 -5.72
N GLN A 101 4.69 -1.54 -5.17
CA GLN A 101 3.43 -0.78 -5.13
C GLN A 101 2.81 -0.54 -6.52
N LYS A 102 3.63 -0.21 -7.53
CA LYS A 102 3.17 0.16 -8.88
C LYS A 102 3.80 -0.67 -10.00
N VAL A 103 4.84 -1.43 -9.70
CA VAL A 103 5.65 -2.16 -10.68
C VAL A 103 6.00 -3.52 -10.11
N ALA A 104 6.01 -4.53 -10.96
CA ALA A 104 6.64 -5.81 -10.72
C ALA A 104 8.01 -5.79 -11.40
N ALA A 105 9.09 -6.02 -10.65
CA ALA A 105 10.45 -5.93 -11.17
C ALA A 105 11.26 -7.17 -10.79
N CYS A 106 12.21 -7.52 -11.66
CA CYS A 106 13.17 -8.57 -11.36
C CYS A 106 14.07 -8.15 -10.18
N THR A 107 14.44 -9.11 -9.34
CA THR A 107 15.34 -8.90 -8.20
C THR A 107 16.82 -8.77 -8.62
N SER A 108 17.16 -9.16 -9.85
CA SER A 108 18.53 -9.07 -10.35
C SER A 108 18.94 -7.64 -10.68
N GLU A 109 20.15 -7.24 -10.27
CA GLU A 109 20.71 -5.91 -10.52
C GLU A 109 21.12 -5.71 -11.99
N VAL A 110 21.31 -6.81 -12.72
CA VAL A 110 21.71 -6.81 -14.15
C VAL A 110 20.47 -6.85 -15.07
N CYS A 111 19.30 -7.23 -14.53
CA CYS A 111 18.09 -7.42 -15.32
C CYS A 111 17.13 -6.22 -15.21
N ASP A 112 17.01 -5.44 -16.28
CA ASP A 112 16.09 -4.29 -16.33
C ASP A 112 14.60 -4.65 -16.53
N PHE A 113 14.18 -5.89 -16.29
CA PHE A 113 12.79 -6.28 -16.51
C PHE A 113 11.84 -5.59 -15.52
N LYS A 114 10.88 -4.84 -16.05
CA LYS A 114 9.88 -4.09 -15.27
C LYS A 114 8.50 -4.22 -15.94
N LEU A 115 7.51 -4.64 -15.16
CA LEU A 115 6.13 -4.80 -15.58
C LEU A 115 5.23 -3.88 -14.75
N TRP A 116 4.53 -2.95 -15.40
CA TRP A 116 3.60 -2.06 -14.71
C TRP A 116 2.34 -2.80 -14.26
N THR A 117 1.91 -2.55 -13.02
CA THR A 117 0.68 -3.17 -12.49
C THR A 117 -0.58 -2.50 -13.01
N THR A 118 -0.44 -1.29 -13.57
CA THR A 118 -1.53 -0.54 -14.20
C THR A 118 -1.31 -0.50 -15.71
N ILE A 119 -2.25 -1.06 -16.47
CA ILE A 119 -2.23 -1.08 -17.93
C ILE A 119 -3.54 -0.48 -18.44
N ALA A 120 -3.46 0.45 -19.39
CA ALA A 120 -4.63 1.16 -19.94
C ALA A 120 -5.59 1.71 -18.85
N LYS A 121 -5.02 2.33 -17.80
CA LYS A 121 -5.74 2.90 -16.64
C LYS A 121 -6.50 1.87 -15.78
N LYS A 122 -6.23 0.58 -15.94
CA LYS A 122 -6.78 -0.49 -15.11
C LYS A 122 -5.66 -1.17 -14.33
N LYS A 123 -5.86 -1.35 -13.02
CA LYS A 123 -4.95 -2.12 -12.17
C LYS A 123 -5.23 -3.61 -12.35
N LEU A 124 -4.20 -4.38 -12.66
CA LEU A 124 -4.25 -5.83 -12.78
C LEU A 124 -4.25 -6.51 -11.40
N THR A 125 -4.86 -7.69 -11.32
CA THR A 125 -4.80 -8.52 -10.12
C THR A 125 -3.47 -9.26 -10.04
N ALA A 126 -3.06 -9.66 -8.83
CA ALA A 126 -1.83 -10.44 -8.65
C ALA A 126 -1.83 -11.73 -9.48
N THR A 127 -2.99 -12.39 -9.62
CA THR A 127 -3.16 -13.57 -10.48
C THR A 127 -2.86 -13.27 -11.94
N GLN A 128 -3.40 -12.18 -12.49
CA GLN A 128 -3.14 -11.78 -13.89
C GLN A 128 -1.66 -11.44 -14.13
N LEU A 129 -1.03 -10.78 -13.15
CA LEU A 129 0.41 -10.48 -13.20
C LEU A 129 1.24 -11.78 -13.21
N LYS A 130 0.89 -12.76 -12.37
CA LYS A 130 1.53 -14.09 -12.36
C LYS A 130 1.40 -14.79 -13.71
N GLU A 131 0.19 -14.78 -14.29
CA GLU A 131 -0.03 -15.37 -15.62
C GLU A 131 0.82 -14.72 -16.70
N ILE A 132 0.92 -13.37 -16.71
CA ILE A 132 1.78 -12.66 -17.67
C ILE A 132 3.26 -13.04 -17.48
N ILE A 133 3.71 -13.23 -16.24
CA ILE A 133 5.11 -13.57 -15.96
C ILE A 133 5.43 -15.03 -16.33
N GLN A 134 4.51 -15.95 -16.05
CA GLN A 134 4.71 -17.39 -16.30
C GLN A 134 4.42 -17.79 -17.75
N ASN A 135 3.33 -17.32 -18.31
CA ASN A 135 2.83 -17.74 -19.62
C ASN A 135 3.06 -16.68 -20.71
N SER A 136 3.66 -15.54 -20.38
CA SER A 136 3.75 -14.36 -21.27
C SER A 136 2.40 -13.81 -21.74
N ARG A 137 1.29 -14.28 -21.18
CA ARG A 137 -0.08 -13.86 -21.55
C ARG A 137 -1.05 -14.04 -20.38
N THR A 138 -2.10 -13.22 -20.34
CA THR A 138 -3.25 -13.49 -19.45
C THR A 138 -4.08 -14.66 -19.98
N SER A 139 -4.60 -15.50 -19.09
CA SER A 139 -5.45 -16.65 -19.47
C SER A 139 -6.79 -16.19 -20.05
N GLN A 140 -7.33 -15.09 -19.53
CA GLN A 140 -8.59 -14.50 -19.94
C GLN A 140 -8.42 -13.06 -20.42
N PRO A 141 -9.32 -12.55 -21.28
CA PRO A 141 -9.34 -11.15 -21.66
C PRO A 141 -9.65 -10.25 -20.45
N VAL A 142 -8.85 -9.20 -20.28
CA VAL A 142 -9.06 -8.22 -19.21
C VAL A 142 -10.11 -7.20 -19.65
N LYS A 143 -11.25 -7.18 -18.96
CA LYS A 143 -12.33 -6.20 -19.18
C LYS A 143 -12.01 -4.87 -18.52
N GLY A 144 -12.50 -3.79 -19.13
CA GLY A 144 -12.43 -2.44 -18.53
C GLY A 144 -11.12 -1.70 -18.78
N LEU A 145 -10.37 -2.10 -19.81
CA LEU A 145 -9.17 -1.39 -20.28
C LEU A 145 -9.62 -0.10 -20.99
N LYS A 146 -9.03 1.06 -20.66
CA LYS A 146 -9.47 2.35 -21.21
C LYS A 146 -8.52 2.82 -22.31
N GLY A 147 -9.02 2.84 -23.55
CA GLY A 147 -8.33 3.35 -24.73
C GLY A 147 -8.86 4.71 -25.21
N GLN A 148 -8.36 5.16 -26.35
CA GLN A 148 -8.80 6.42 -26.98
C GLN A 148 -10.28 6.37 -27.40
N LYS A 149 -10.76 5.23 -27.90
CA LYS A 149 -12.13 5.06 -28.43
C LYS A 149 -13.15 4.63 -27.36
N GLY A 150 -12.72 4.47 -26.11
CA GLY A 150 -13.56 4.00 -25.01
C GLY A 150 -12.95 2.81 -24.25
N SER A 151 -13.80 2.16 -23.45
CA SER A 151 -13.43 0.96 -22.70
C SER A 151 -13.47 -0.26 -23.62
N PHE A 152 -12.46 -1.13 -23.52
CA PHE A 152 -12.36 -2.37 -24.30
C PHE A 152 -11.94 -3.55 -23.43
N GLU A 153 -12.02 -4.74 -24.03
CA GLU A 153 -11.60 -6.01 -23.45
C GLU A 153 -10.54 -6.61 -24.36
N ALA A 154 -9.39 -7.00 -23.81
CA ALA A 154 -8.28 -7.57 -24.57
C ALA A 154 -7.45 -8.53 -23.71
N THR A 155 -6.82 -9.51 -24.33
CA THR A 155 -5.79 -10.34 -23.71
C THR A 155 -4.50 -9.52 -23.64
N ILE A 156 -3.85 -9.51 -22.48
CA ILE A 156 -2.58 -8.81 -22.32
C ILE A 156 -1.48 -9.82 -22.58
N VAL A 157 -0.59 -9.48 -23.51
CA VAL A 157 0.54 -10.33 -23.93
C VAL A 157 1.85 -9.59 -23.70
N LEU A 158 2.90 -10.33 -23.37
CA LEU A 158 4.25 -9.80 -23.28
C LEU A 158 4.91 -9.97 -24.66
N LYS A 159 5.37 -8.87 -25.26
CA LYS A 159 6.07 -8.88 -26.55
C LYS A 159 7.51 -9.33 -26.38
N GLU A 160 8.19 -9.55 -27.51
CA GLU A 160 9.64 -9.85 -27.58
C GLU A 160 10.49 -8.76 -26.90
N ASP A 161 10.09 -7.49 -27.00
CA ASP A 161 10.75 -6.37 -26.31
C ASP A 161 10.48 -6.33 -24.78
N PHE A 162 9.81 -7.35 -24.23
CA PHE A 162 9.34 -7.41 -22.83
C PHE A 162 8.40 -6.26 -22.44
N THR A 163 7.77 -5.63 -23.43
CA THR A 163 6.72 -4.62 -23.24
C THR A 163 5.34 -5.26 -23.33
N THR A 164 4.32 -4.61 -22.75
CA THR A 164 2.96 -5.13 -22.76
C THR A 164 2.23 -4.76 -24.05
N GLY A 165 1.66 -5.78 -24.70
CA GLY A 165 0.81 -5.68 -25.88
C GLY A 165 -0.62 -6.08 -25.57
N PHE A 166 -1.51 -5.81 -26.52
CA PHE A 166 -2.92 -6.22 -26.48
C PHE A 166 -3.21 -7.12 -27.66
N GLU A 167 -3.79 -8.28 -27.39
CA GLU A 167 -4.32 -9.18 -28.39
C GLU A 167 -5.84 -9.21 -28.28
N PHE A 168 -6.51 -8.89 -29.39
CA PHE A 168 -7.97 -8.87 -29.47
C PHE A 168 -8.42 -10.13 -30.22
N SER A 169 -9.16 -11.01 -29.57
CA SER A 169 -9.83 -12.10 -30.29
C SER A 169 -10.88 -11.47 -31.22
N GLU A 170 -10.80 -11.80 -32.51
CA GLU A 170 -11.75 -11.39 -33.55
C GLU A 170 -13.19 -11.80 -33.17
N LYS A 171 -13.93 -10.93 -32.47
CA LYS A 171 -15.39 -11.06 -32.37
C LYS A 171 -15.98 -10.59 -33.69
N LYS A 172 -16.62 -11.51 -34.42
CA LYS A 172 -17.31 -11.30 -35.71
C LYS A 172 -17.97 -9.92 -35.76
N LYS A 173 -17.59 -9.11 -36.77
CA LYS A 173 -18.17 -7.80 -37.06
C LYS A 173 -19.69 -7.91 -37.20
N THR A 174 -20.46 -7.42 -36.22
CA THR A 174 -21.86 -7.11 -36.46
C THR A 174 -21.93 -5.79 -37.22
N ASN A 175 -22.60 -5.82 -38.37
CA ASN A 175 -22.74 -4.73 -39.32
C ASN A 175 -23.24 -3.43 -38.65
N PHE A 176 -22.37 -2.44 -38.47
CA PHE A 176 -22.80 -1.09 -38.16
C PHE A 176 -23.19 -0.40 -39.48
N LYS A 177 -24.50 -0.41 -39.78
CA LYS A 177 -25.07 0.25 -40.97
C LYS A 177 -24.79 1.76 -40.86
N LYS A 178 -23.80 2.27 -41.61
CA LYS A 178 -23.53 3.70 -41.73
C LYS A 178 -24.80 4.40 -42.20
N ARG A 179 -25.42 5.19 -41.32
CA ARG A 179 -26.54 6.06 -41.67
C ARG A 179 -25.94 7.29 -42.37
N THR A 180 -25.85 7.23 -43.70
CA THR A 180 -25.51 8.38 -44.55
C THR A 180 -26.56 9.47 -44.35
N ARG A 181 -26.17 10.62 -43.77
CA ARG A 181 -26.97 11.84 -43.91
C ARG A 181 -26.65 12.42 -45.29
N ARG A 182 -27.60 12.27 -46.21
CA ARG A 182 -27.68 13.06 -47.44
C ARG A 182 -27.86 14.52 -47.02
N THR A 183 -26.89 15.37 -47.31
CA THR A 183 -27.07 16.83 -47.36
C THR A 183 -27.61 17.15 -48.75
N THR A 184 -28.89 17.51 -48.81
CA THR A 184 -29.52 18.07 -50.01
C THR A 184 -29.16 19.55 -50.13
N LYS A 185 -28.97 19.96 -51.38
CA LYS A 185 -28.52 21.26 -51.89
C LYS A 185 -29.47 22.41 -51.57
#